data_AF-A0A9E5LXZ4-F1
#
_entry.id   AF-A0A9E5LXZ4-F1
#
_cell.length_a   1.000
_cell.length_b   1.000
_cell.length_c   1.000
_cell.angle_alpha   90.00
_cell.angle_beta   90.00
_cell.angle_gamma   90.00
#
_symmetry.space_group_name_H-M   'P 1'
#
loop_
_entity.id
_entity.type
_entity.pdbx_description
1 polymer ?
#
loop_
_entity_poly.entity_id
_entity_poly.type
_entity_poly.pdbx_seq_one_letter_code
_entity_poly.pdbx_strand_id
1 'polypeptide(L)'
;MRFYFLRLGRTLLVTLWAGSLWTVGYLAAPLLFASLPDRTLAGTIAGTLFRAEAWLSLACGILLLAIFRADTNLPSRTTCLRIVIGMLLCVVIGYFGLHPFMAEIRAAA
;
A
#
# COMPACT_ATOMS: atom_id res chain seq x y z
N MET A 1 30.30 -5.58 -1.00
CA MET A 1 29.11 -6.35 -1.46
C MET A 1 27.82 -6.01 -0.68
N ARG A 2 27.79 -6.13 0.66
CA ARG A 2 26.56 -6.00 1.49
C ARG A 2 25.79 -4.67 1.33
N PHE A 3 26.50 -3.56 1.14
CA PHE A 3 25.89 -2.24 0.91
C PHE A 3 25.18 -2.11 -0.44
N TYR A 4 25.66 -2.77 -1.49
CA TYR A 4 25.01 -2.73 -2.81
C TYR A 4 23.70 -3.51 -2.81
N PHE A 5 23.67 -4.68 -2.15
CA PHE A 5 22.46 -5.49 -2.04
C PHE A 5 21.35 -4.78 -1.25
N LEU A 6 21.71 -4.12 -0.13
CA LEU A 6 20.78 -3.31 0.66
C LEU A 6 20.22 -2.11 -0.12
N ARG A 7 21.06 -1.42 -0.90
CA ARG A 7 20.63 -0.30 -1.75
C ARG A 7 19.70 -0.76 -2.87
N LEU A 8 20.04 -1.83 -3.58
CA LEU A 8 19.22 -2.36 -4.67
C LEU A 8 17.87 -2.87 -4.16
N GLY A 9 17.89 -3.68 -3.09
CA GLY A 9 16.68 -4.20 -2.47
C GLY A 9 15.73 -3.08 -2.02
N ARG A 10 16.27 -2.01 -1.42
CA ARG A 10 15.47 -0.83 -1.05
C ARG A 10 14.80 -0.19 -2.27
N THR A 11 15.54 0.11 -3.33
CA THR A 11 14.97 0.76 -4.51
C THR A 11 13.87 -0.09 -5.14
N LEU A 12 14.11 -1.40 -5.29
CA LEU A 12 13.12 -2.33 -5.84
C LEU A 12 11.85 -2.39 -4.99
N LEU A 13 11.99 -2.48 -3.66
CA LEU A 13 10.86 -2.48 -2.73
C LEU A 13 10.06 -1.18 -2.79
N VAL A 14 10.73 -0.02 -2.83
CA VAL A 14 10.06 1.28 -2.94
C VAL A 14 9.33 1.40 -4.27
N THR A 15 9.97 1.03 -5.38
CA THR A 15 9.34 1.12 -6.71
C THR A 15 8.18 0.15 -6.86
N LEU A 16 8.30 -1.06 -6.31
CA LEU A 16 7.24 -2.05 -6.31
C LEU A 16 6.05 -1.55 -5.50
N TRP A 17 6.28 -1.05 -4.28
CA TRP A 17 5.22 -0.57 -3.40
C TRP A 17 4.54 0.70 -3.92
N ALA A 18 5.30 1.67 -4.41
CA ALA A 18 4.72 2.87 -5.01
C ALA A 18 3.95 2.53 -6.30
N GLY A 19 4.51 1.64 -7.13
CA GLY A 19 3.88 1.18 -8.36
C GLY A 19 2.58 0.42 -8.11
N SER A 20 2.53 -0.45 -7.11
CA SER A 20 1.31 -1.18 -6.73
C SER A 20 0.21 -0.23 -6.24
N LEU A 21 0.54 0.73 -5.38
CA LEU A 21 -0.41 1.73 -4.90
C LEU A 21 -1.00 2.56 -6.05
N TRP A 22 -0.16 2.97 -7.01
CA TRP A 22 -0.61 3.76 -8.15
C TRP A 22 -1.47 2.94 -9.10
N THR A 23 -1.06 1.72 -9.42
CA THR A 23 -1.83 0.84 -10.31
C THR A 23 -3.16 0.45 -9.69
N VAL A 24 -3.21 0.08 -8.42
CA VAL A 24 -4.47 -0.30 -7.76
C VAL A 24 -5.38 0.92 -7.56
N GLY A 25 -4.83 2.02 -7.05
CA GLY A 25 -5.59 3.22 -6.68
C GLY A 25 -6.06 4.06 -7.87
N TYR A 26 -5.19 4.32 -8.85
CA TYR A 26 -5.50 5.22 -9.98
C TYR A 26 -5.96 4.49 -11.25
N LEU A 27 -5.57 3.23 -11.45
CA LEU A 27 -5.92 2.51 -12.68
C LEU A 27 -6.98 1.46 -12.43
N ALA A 28 -6.73 0.48 -11.56
CA ALA A 28 -7.59 -0.67 -11.39
C ALA A 28 -8.98 -0.29 -10.87
N ALA A 29 -9.05 0.53 -9.80
CA ALA A 29 -10.34 0.93 -9.24
C ALA A 29 -11.20 1.72 -10.26
N PRO A 30 -10.74 2.81 -10.89
CA PRO A 30 -11.54 3.52 -11.90
C PRO A 30 -11.91 2.66 -13.10
N LEU A 31 -10.98 1.80 -13.56
CA LEU A 31 -11.23 0.92 -14.69
C LEU A 31 -12.31 -0.12 -14.38
N LEU A 32 -12.36 -0.68 -13.18
CA LEU A 32 -13.42 -1.60 -12.76
C LEU A 32 -14.79 -0.92 -12.77
N PHE A 33 -14.89 0.28 -12.19
CA PHE A 33 -16.16 1.02 -12.18
C PHE A 33 -16.59 1.52 -13.56
N ALA A 34 -15.65 1.74 -14.48
CA ALA A 34 -15.95 2.15 -15.85
C ALA A 34 -16.30 0.98 -16.79
N SER A 35 -15.71 -0.20 -16.57
CA SER A 35 -15.85 -1.36 -17.46
C SER A 35 -16.98 -2.31 -17.07
N LEU A 36 -17.32 -2.42 -15.79
CA LEU A 36 -18.38 -3.31 -15.31
C LEU A 36 -19.73 -2.57 -15.26
N PRO A 37 -20.79 -3.11 -15.87
CA PRO A 37 -22.13 -2.53 -15.80
C PRO A 37 -22.77 -2.66 -14.40
N ASP A 38 -22.39 -3.69 -13.64
CA ASP A 38 -22.82 -3.87 -12.24
C ASP A 38 -21.82 -3.22 -11.27
N ARG A 39 -22.22 -2.08 -10.69
CA ARG A 39 -21.42 -1.32 -9.71
C ARG A 39 -21.17 -2.09 -8.42
N THR A 40 -22.07 -3.00 -8.04
CA THR A 40 -21.95 -3.80 -6.81
C THR A 40 -20.86 -4.86 -6.97
N LEU A 41 -20.82 -5.49 -8.14
CA LEU A 41 -19.75 -6.43 -8.51
C LEU A 41 -18.40 -5.72 -8.60
N ALA A 42 -18.35 -4.55 -9.25
CA ALA A 42 -17.14 -3.73 -9.34
C ALA A 42 -16.60 -3.35 -7.96
N GLY A 43 -17.47 -2.92 -7.03
CA GLY A 43 -17.10 -2.61 -5.65
C GLY A 43 -16.57 -3.83 -4.88
N THR A 44 -17.13 -5.02 -5.13
CA THR A 44 -16.66 -6.27 -4.49
C THR A 44 -15.25 -6.63 -4.97
N ILE A 45 -14.99 -6.54 -6.28
CA ILE A 45 -13.66 -6.81 -6.86
C ILE A 45 -12.64 -5.73 -6.46
N ALA A 46 -13.04 -4.46 -6.45
CA ALA A 46 -12.19 -3.38 -5.95
C ALA A 46 -11.81 -3.61 -4.47
N GLY A 47 -12.76 -4.06 -3.65
CA GLY A 47 -12.51 -4.41 -2.25
C GLY A 47 -11.49 -5.53 -2.07
N THR A 48 -11.52 -6.57 -2.91
CA THR A 48 -10.51 -7.65 -2.86
C THR A 48 -9.14 -7.16 -3.32
N LEU A 49 -9.06 -6.30 -4.33
CA LEU A 49 -7.81 -5.65 -4.75
C LEU A 49 -7.22 -4.78 -3.65
N PHE A 50 -8.03 -3.95 -2.99
CA PHE A 50 -7.55 -3.13 -1.87
C PHE A 50 -7.10 -3.98 -0.68
N ARG A 51 -7.76 -5.12 -0.42
CA ARG A 51 -7.30 -6.08 0.60
C ARG A 51 -5.92 -6.65 0.25
N ALA A 52 -5.73 -7.08 -1.00
CA ALA A 52 -4.43 -7.57 -1.46
C ALA A 52 -3.35 -6.49 -1.37
N GLU A 53 -3.68 -5.26 -1.79
CA GLU A 53 -2.78 -4.11 -1.74
C GLU A 53 -2.40 -3.72 -0.31
N ALA A 54 -3.33 -3.83 0.65
CA ALA A 54 -3.06 -3.59 2.06
C ALA A 54 -2.04 -4.59 2.62
N TRP A 55 -2.19 -5.89 2.31
CA TRP A 55 -1.22 -6.92 2.72
C TRP A 55 0.14 -6.74 2.04
N LEU A 56 0.15 -6.40 0.74
CA LEU A 56 1.37 -6.10 0.00
C LEU A 56 2.08 -4.88 0.61
N SER A 57 1.34 -3.82 0.91
CA SER A 57 1.85 -2.60 1.53
C SER A 57 2.44 -2.87 2.92
N LEU A 58 1.79 -3.69 3.73
CA LEU A 58 2.32 -4.12 5.04
C LEU A 58 3.63 -4.89 4.87
N ALA A 59 3.69 -5.86 3.95
CA ALA A 59 4.90 -6.63 3.68
C ALA A 59 6.05 -5.73 3.20
N CYS A 60 5.79 -4.87 2.21
CA CYS A 60 6.78 -3.92 1.68
C CYS A 60 7.25 -2.94 2.75
N GLY A 61 6.35 -2.37 3.54
CA GLY A 61 6.68 -1.45 4.61
C GLY A 61 7.53 -2.09 5.71
N ILE A 62 7.18 -3.30 6.17
CA ILE A 62 7.97 -4.05 7.16
C ILE A 62 9.37 -4.37 6.63
N LEU A 63 9.48 -4.82 5.38
CA LEU A 63 10.77 -5.08 4.75
C LEU A 63 11.62 -3.82 4.61
N LEU A 64 11.01 -2.69 4.23
CA LEU A 64 11.71 -1.40 4.18
C LEU A 64 12.19 -0.95 5.56
N LEU A 65 11.37 -1.10 6.61
CA LEU A 65 11.78 -0.83 7.98
C LEU A 65 12.97 -1.70 8.40
N ALA A 66 12.96 -3.00 8.07
CA ALA A 66 14.07 -3.90 8.36
C ALA A 66 15.36 -3.46 7.63
N ILE A 67 15.27 -3.09 6.35
CA ILE A 67 16.42 -2.60 5.56
C ILE A 67 16.95 -1.29 6.14
N PHE A 68 16.09 -0.32 6.45
CA PHE A 68 16.50 0.94 7.09
C PHE A 68 17.07 0.74 8.51
N ARG A 69 16.65 -0.31 9.22
CA ARG A 69 17.26 -0.67 10.51
C ARG A 69 18.65 -1.28 10.36
N ALA A 70 18.88 -2.07 9.31
CA ALA A 70 20.16 -2.72 9.03
C ALA A 70 21.22 -1.78 8.41
N ASP A 71 20.79 -0.71 7.73
CA ASP A 71 21.68 0.28 7.11
C ASP A 71 22.02 1.42 8.11
N THR A 72 23.07 1.22 8.92
CA THR A 72 23.51 2.18 9.95
C THR A 72 24.18 3.43 9.40
N ASN A 73 24.59 3.44 8.13
CA ASN A 73 25.34 4.54 7.53
C ASN A 73 24.44 5.57 6.81
N LEU A 74 23.12 5.51 6.99
CA LEU A 74 22.19 6.37 6.29
C LEU A 74 22.00 7.70 7.04
N PRO A 75 22.43 8.85 6.49
CA PRO A 75 22.47 10.14 7.21
C PRO A 75 21.08 10.68 7.59
N SER A 76 20.00 10.16 7.02
CA SER A 76 18.61 10.56 7.33
C SER A 76 17.70 9.38 7.70
N ARG A 77 18.28 8.32 8.30
CA ARG A 77 17.57 7.09 8.69
C ARG A 77 16.28 7.35 9.47
N THR A 78 16.32 8.19 10.49
CA THR A 78 15.18 8.48 11.36
C THR A 78 14.02 9.12 10.60
N THR A 79 14.32 10.01 9.65
CA THR A 79 13.33 10.64 8.78
C THR A 79 12.70 9.62 7.84
N CYS A 80 13.51 8.79 7.16
CA CYS A 80 13.00 7.71 6.30
C CYS A 80 12.10 6.73 7.08
N LEU A 81 12.51 6.32 8.28
CA LEU A 81 11.70 5.45 9.15
C LEU A 81 10.36 6.11 9.51
N ARG A 82 10.37 7.39 9.91
CA ARG A 82 9.13 8.13 10.20
C ARG A 82 8.21 8.23 9.00
N ILE A 83 8.75 8.48 7.80
CA ILE A 83 7.97 8.54 6.56
C ILE A 83 7.32 7.18 6.27
N VAL A 84 8.08 6.08 6.32
CA VAL A 84 7.54 4.73 6.07
C VAL A 84 6.48 4.37 7.09
N ILE A 85 6.69 4.69 8.37
CA ILE A 85 5.69 4.50 9.43
C ILE A 85 4.44 5.33 9.13
N GLY A 86 4.59 6.60 8.76
CA GLY A 86 3.47 7.48 8.39
C GLY A 86 2.68 6.92 7.20
N MET A 87 3.35 6.46 6.15
CA MET A 87 2.70 5.85 4.99
C MET A 87 2.00 4.53 5.35
N LEU A 88 2.59 3.70 6.20
CA LEU A 88 1.95 2.48 6.72
C LEU A 88 0.69 2.82 7.53
N LEU A 89 0.75 3.85 8.37
CA LEU A 89 -0.42 4.33 9.11
C LEU A 89 -1.50 4.82 8.14
N CYS A 90 -1.15 5.55 7.09
CA CYS A 90 -2.11 5.95 6.06
C CYS A 90 -2.77 4.74 5.37
N VAL A 91 -2.01 3.68 5.06
CA VAL A 91 -2.57 2.44 4.49
C VAL A 91 -3.52 1.76 5.47
N VAL A 92 -3.12 1.64 6.74
CA VAL A 92 -3.96 1.03 7.79
C VAL A 92 -5.24 1.84 7.99
N ILE A 93 -5.14 3.16 8.13
CA ILE A 93 -6.29 4.06 8.29
C ILE A 93 -7.16 4.04 7.04
N GLY A 94 -6.58 4.04 5.84
CA GLY A 94 -7.32 3.95 4.59
C GLY A 94 -8.10 2.64 4.48
N TYR A 95 -7.45 1.50 4.71
CA TYR A 95 -8.10 0.19 4.61
C TYR A 95 -9.14 -0.03 5.72
N PHE A 96 -8.78 0.21 6.99
CA PHE A 96 -9.65 0.00 8.14
C PHE A 96 -10.67 1.11 8.35
N GLY A 97 -10.48 2.31 7.77
CA GLY A 97 -11.45 3.41 7.82
C GLY A 97 -12.48 3.35 6.70
N LEU A 98 -12.11 2.85 5.51
CA LEU A 98 -13.04 2.69 4.38
C LEU A 98 -13.91 1.44 4.49
N HIS A 99 -13.40 0.36 5.11
CA HIS A 99 -14.18 -0.86 5.33
C HIS A 99 -15.49 -0.65 6.13
N PRO A 100 -15.49 0.04 7.29
CA PRO A 100 -16.71 0.30 8.05
C PRO A 100 -17.65 1.27 7.32
N PHE A 101 -17.10 2.28 6.62
CA PHE A 101 -17.91 3.22 5.84
C PHE A 101 -18.72 2.53 4.72
N MET A 102 -18.11 1.55 4.03
CA MET A 102 -18.81 0.76 3.01
C MET A 102 -19.87 -0.18 3.62
N ALA A 103 -19.66 -0.66 4.85
CA ALA A 103 -20.65 -1.46 5.56
C ALA A 103 -21.84 -0.61 6.03
N GLU A 104 -21.60 0.61 6.52
CA GLU A 104 -22.66 1.53 6.94
C GLU A 104 -23.52 2.02 5.78
N ILE A 105 -22.91 2.37 4.63
CA ILE A 105 -23.68 2.80 3.45
C ILE A 105 -24.54 1.65 2.90
N ARG A 106 -24.07 0.40 3.00
CA ARG A 106 -24.82 -0.79 2.57
C ARG A 106 -25.91 -1.21 3.55
N ALA A 107 -25.81 -0.80 4.82
CA ALA A 107 -26.83 -1.01 5.84
C ALA A 107 -27.90 0.10 5.83
N ALA A 108 -27.57 1.28 5.29
CA ALA A 108 -28.46 2.44 5.19
C ALA A 108 -29.24 2.53 3.85
N ALA A 109 -28.97 1.64 2.89
CA ALA A 109 -29.65 1.52 1.59
C ALA A 109 -30.54 0.28 1.55
#